data_AF-A0A7S1CLY2-F1
#
_entry.id   AF-A0A7S1CLY2-F1
#
_cell.length_a   1.000
_cell.length_b   1.000
_cell.length_c   1.000
_cell.angle_alpha   90.00
_cell.angle_beta   90.00
_cell.angle_gamma   90.00
#
_symmetry.space_group_name_H-M   'P 1'
#
loop_
_entity.id
_entity.type
_entity.pdbx_description
1 polymer ?
#
loop_
_entity_poly.entity_id
_entity_poly.type
_entity_poly.pdbx_seq_one_letter_code
_entity_poly.pdbx_strand_id
1 'polypeptide(L)'
;MAAPMESGGVGDSGRLEEMEAKLAEVQKAKDEADAVAAALDKKAAAESAYRAHARKLGPVFYIYPLFPAVLSMVTIFAGSVVANSTPNIACNQGTVKLYIFGNIVLSYILILFYTTLLVGIDVPMFFCRLRYTVRSFVAPTVFAIPYCLTGLVWNLLGTVWYMDHAGSCETDAPSLVSMMLTEVIFFWISFGAVTILLVQRWFYNKYADKLKRKREHNTRLKKLREEDEKIEFEEKQAELDRKAEEKEKAKTTAAKKEAAAKKKAEEDERRKKFGESSGEEEEDGSGDGEEEEEEE
;
A
#
# COMPACT_ATOMS: atom_id res chain seq x y z
N MET A 1 63.42 49.19 -35.18
CA MET A 1 63.49 47.78 -34.75
C MET A 1 62.34 47.57 -33.78
N ALA A 2 61.38 46.74 -34.16
CA ALA A 2 60.11 46.57 -33.46
C ALA A 2 59.91 45.11 -33.00
N ALA A 3 59.28 44.99 -31.83
CA ALA A 3 58.64 43.84 -31.19
C ALA A 3 59.56 42.75 -30.58
N PRO A 4 59.07 41.93 -29.59
CA PRO A 4 57.70 41.87 -29.05
C PRO A 4 57.57 41.86 -27.51
N MET A 5 56.33 42.12 -27.07
CA MET A 5 55.78 41.76 -25.76
C MET A 5 55.26 40.31 -25.80
N GLU A 6 55.55 39.49 -24.78
CA GLU A 6 54.90 38.20 -24.47
C GLU A 6 54.76 38.15 -22.93
N SER A 7 53.54 38.17 -22.36
CA SER A 7 52.49 37.15 -22.27
C SER A 7 52.44 36.57 -20.84
N GLY A 8 51.75 37.25 -19.93
CA GLY A 8 51.34 36.71 -18.65
C GLY A 8 49.97 36.06 -18.79
N GLY A 9 49.88 34.72 -18.72
CA GLY A 9 48.58 34.03 -18.90
C GLY A 9 48.55 32.52 -18.70
N VAL A 10 49.49 31.91 -17.97
CA VAL A 10 49.57 30.42 -17.88
C VAL A 10 49.29 29.86 -16.47
N GLY A 11 49.18 30.71 -15.44
CA GLY A 11 49.03 30.26 -14.04
C GLY A 11 47.59 30.01 -13.56
N ASP A 12 46.58 30.52 -14.26
CA ASP A 12 45.19 30.54 -13.76
C ASP A 12 44.33 29.38 -14.29
N SER A 13 44.67 28.84 -15.47
CA SER A 13 43.92 27.74 -16.11
C SER A 13 44.04 26.42 -15.36
N GLY A 14 45.24 26.07 -14.86
CA GLY A 14 45.45 24.80 -14.15
C GLY A 14 44.82 24.77 -12.75
N ARG A 15 44.62 25.94 -12.14
CA ARG A 15 43.98 26.07 -10.82
C ARG A 15 42.46 25.94 -10.90
N LEU A 16 41.88 26.34 -12.03
CA LEU A 16 40.47 26.16 -12.35
C LEU A 16 40.14 24.69 -12.59
N GLU A 17 40.94 23.98 -13.39
CA GLU A 17 40.75 22.54 -13.63
C GLU A 17 40.91 21.70 -12.35
N GLU A 18 41.84 22.06 -11.47
CA GLU A 18 42.01 21.37 -10.17
C GLU A 18 40.83 21.62 -9.22
N MET A 19 40.23 22.81 -9.25
CA MET A 19 39.03 23.10 -8.47
C MET A 19 37.78 22.41 -9.02
N GLU A 20 37.63 22.31 -10.35
CA GLU A 20 36.54 21.56 -10.98
C GLU A 20 36.62 20.06 -10.67
N ALA A 21 37.83 19.48 -10.72
CA ALA A 21 38.05 18.08 -10.35
C ALA A 21 37.69 17.81 -8.87
N LYS A 22 38.07 18.70 -7.95
CA LYS A 22 37.71 18.61 -6.53
C LYS A 22 36.21 18.79 -6.30
N LEU A 23 35.55 19.66 -7.06
CA LEU A 23 34.09 19.85 -6.96
C LEU A 23 33.34 18.58 -7.41
N ALA A 24 33.81 17.95 -8.50
CA ALA A 24 33.24 16.70 -9.01
C ALA A 24 33.42 15.53 -8.04
N GLU A 25 34.57 15.44 -7.37
CA GLU A 25 34.83 14.42 -6.35
C GLU A 25 33.95 14.61 -5.10
N VAL A 26 33.78 15.86 -4.66
CA VAL A 26 32.88 16.22 -3.56
C VAL A 26 31.41 15.95 -3.90
N GLN A 27 30.98 16.23 -5.13
CA GLN A 27 29.63 15.90 -5.60
C GLN A 27 29.40 14.39 -5.61
N LYS A 28 30.34 13.62 -6.13
CA LYS A 28 30.25 12.15 -6.14
C LYS A 28 30.18 11.56 -4.73
N ALA A 29 31.00 12.06 -3.80
CA ALA A 29 30.97 11.64 -2.40
C ALA A 29 29.63 12.00 -1.71
N LYS A 30 29.03 13.14 -2.08
CA LYS A 30 27.72 13.57 -1.58
C LYS A 30 26.60 12.68 -2.13
N ASP A 31 26.63 12.37 -3.41
CA ASP A 31 25.64 11.48 -4.05
C ASP A 31 25.70 10.05 -3.48
N GLU A 32 26.90 9.54 -3.18
CA GLU A 32 27.09 8.25 -2.52
C GLU A 32 26.56 8.27 -1.07
N ALA A 33 26.80 9.36 -0.33
CA ALA A 33 26.27 9.53 1.02
C ALA A 33 24.73 9.61 1.05
N ASP A 34 24.13 10.35 0.11
CA ASP A 34 22.68 10.49 -0.03
C ASP A 34 22.04 9.15 -0.45
N ALA A 35 22.70 8.36 -1.30
CA ALA A 35 22.25 7.02 -1.67
C ALA A 35 22.29 6.03 -0.48
N VAL A 36 23.33 6.10 0.37
CA VAL A 36 23.44 5.31 1.59
C VAL A 36 22.39 5.72 2.62
N ALA A 37 22.14 7.02 2.78
CA ALA A 37 21.09 7.54 3.67
C ALA A 37 19.70 7.07 3.22
N ALA A 38 19.38 7.18 1.93
CA ALA A 38 18.13 6.69 1.37
C ALA A 38 17.96 5.16 1.52
N ALA A 39 19.05 4.39 1.43
CA ALA A 39 19.04 2.95 1.67
C ALA A 39 18.82 2.60 3.14
N LEU A 40 19.39 3.38 4.07
CA LEU A 40 19.17 3.23 5.51
C LEU A 40 17.74 3.60 5.91
N ASP A 41 17.18 4.67 5.36
CA ASP A 41 15.80 5.08 5.60
C ASP A 41 14.81 4.04 5.06
N LYS A 42 15.05 3.47 3.88
CA LYS A 42 14.26 2.33 3.38
C LYS A 42 14.34 1.12 4.30
N LYS A 43 15.51 0.80 4.85
CA LYS A 43 15.68 -0.30 5.82
C LYS A 43 14.95 -0.01 7.14
N ALA A 44 15.05 1.21 7.67
CA ALA A 44 14.37 1.63 8.89
C ALA A 44 12.83 1.67 8.72
N ALA A 45 12.35 2.11 7.56
CA ALA A 45 10.93 2.07 7.20
C ALA A 45 10.41 0.62 7.08
N ALA A 46 11.18 -0.27 6.44
CA ALA A 46 10.85 -1.69 6.36
C ALA A 46 10.87 -2.36 7.74
N GLU A 47 11.83 -2.01 8.60
CA GLU A 47 11.96 -2.57 9.95
C GLU A 47 10.86 -2.07 10.90
N SER A 48 10.46 -0.80 10.80
CA SER A 48 9.36 -0.25 11.60
C SER A 48 7.99 -0.82 11.18
N ALA A 49 7.75 -0.99 9.87
CA ALA A 49 6.58 -1.70 9.36
C ALA A 49 6.57 -3.17 9.81
N TYR A 50 7.73 -3.82 9.80
CA TYR A 50 7.91 -5.18 10.30
C TYR A 50 7.61 -5.29 11.80
N ARG A 51 8.14 -4.39 12.64
CA ARG A 51 7.88 -4.36 14.09
C ARG A 51 6.38 -4.13 14.38
N ALA A 52 5.70 -3.31 13.59
CA ALA A 52 4.25 -3.09 13.74
C ALA A 52 3.42 -4.34 13.39
N HIS A 53 3.79 -5.07 12.34
CA HIS A 53 3.16 -6.35 12.01
C HIS A 53 3.49 -7.45 13.03
N ALA A 54 4.75 -7.52 13.46
CA ALA A 54 5.22 -8.47 14.45
C ALA A 54 4.58 -8.27 15.83
N ARG A 55 4.27 -7.03 16.26
CA ARG A 55 3.53 -6.82 17.53
C ARG A 55 2.07 -7.24 17.46
N LYS A 56 1.42 -7.11 16.30
CA LYS A 56 0.03 -7.54 16.09
C LYS A 56 -0.11 -9.06 15.96
N LEU A 57 0.92 -9.71 15.41
CA LEU A 57 0.94 -11.15 15.17
C LEU A 57 1.71 -11.93 16.24
N GLY A 58 2.56 -11.26 17.02
CA GLY A 58 3.48 -11.85 18.00
C GLY A 58 2.80 -12.67 19.10
N PRO A 59 1.74 -12.16 19.75
CA PRO A 59 1.00 -12.95 20.74
C PRO A 59 0.37 -14.21 20.14
N VAL A 60 -0.13 -14.11 18.89
CA VAL A 60 -0.70 -15.25 18.17
C VAL A 60 0.40 -16.24 17.80
N PHE A 61 1.56 -15.80 17.31
CA PHE A 61 2.67 -16.69 16.96
C PHE A 61 3.46 -17.24 18.15
N TYR A 62 3.34 -16.68 19.35
CA TYR A 62 4.00 -17.23 20.55
C TYR A 62 3.09 -18.17 21.33
N ILE A 63 1.84 -17.80 21.54
CA ILE A 63 0.91 -18.57 22.38
C ILE A 63 0.33 -19.75 21.59
N TYR A 64 0.02 -19.55 20.30
CA TYR A 64 -0.62 -20.57 19.48
C TYR A 64 0.25 -21.82 19.23
N PRO A 65 1.55 -21.75 18.92
CA PRO A 65 2.36 -22.95 18.71
C PRO A 65 2.81 -23.64 20.00
N LEU A 66 2.66 -22.99 21.17
CA LEU A 66 3.03 -23.60 22.45
C LEU A 66 2.12 -24.79 22.78
N PHE A 67 0.81 -24.65 22.60
CA PHE A 67 -0.16 -25.72 22.83
C PHE A 67 0.09 -26.97 21.95
N PRO A 68 0.21 -26.89 20.62
CA PRO A 68 0.53 -28.03 19.78
C PRO A 68 1.96 -28.55 20.04
N ALA A 69 2.92 -27.72 20.45
CA ALA A 69 4.25 -28.20 20.84
C ALA A 69 4.20 -29.07 22.12
N VAL A 70 3.40 -28.67 23.12
CA VAL A 70 3.18 -29.47 24.33
C VAL A 70 2.44 -30.76 24.00
N LEU A 71 1.40 -30.70 23.17
CA LEU A 71 0.71 -31.90 22.67
C LEU A 71 1.69 -32.82 21.95
N SER A 72 2.52 -32.32 21.05
CA SER A 72 3.54 -33.11 20.35
C SER A 72 4.53 -33.79 21.29
N MET A 73 4.92 -33.14 22.40
CA MET A 73 5.72 -33.82 23.42
C MET A 73 4.95 -34.99 24.04
N VAL A 74 3.68 -34.78 24.41
CA VAL A 74 2.83 -35.85 24.96
C VAL A 74 2.66 -36.98 23.94
N THR A 75 2.39 -36.67 22.67
CA THR A 75 2.29 -37.65 21.57
C THR A 75 3.56 -38.46 21.40
N ILE A 76 4.74 -37.82 21.49
CA ILE A 76 6.02 -38.53 21.42
C ILE A 76 6.18 -39.47 22.61
N PHE A 77 5.99 -39.00 23.84
CA PHE A 77 6.20 -39.83 25.03
C PHE A 77 5.14 -40.93 25.17
N ALA A 78 3.86 -40.56 25.23
CA ALA A 78 2.76 -41.50 25.41
C ALA A 78 2.59 -42.40 24.18
N GLY A 79 2.67 -41.84 22.97
CA GLY A 79 2.55 -42.62 21.73
C GLY A 79 3.68 -43.63 21.59
N SER A 80 4.93 -43.28 21.93
CA SER A 80 6.05 -44.23 21.85
C SER A 80 5.92 -45.36 22.88
N VAL A 81 5.45 -45.07 24.09
CA VAL A 81 5.21 -46.09 25.11
C VAL A 81 4.11 -47.04 24.65
N VAL A 82 2.95 -46.50 24.26
CA VAL A 82 1.76 -47.29 23.88
C VAL A 82 2.03 -48.11 22.61
N ALA A 83 2.72 -47.56 21.61
CA ALA A 83 3.03 -48.26 20.37
C ALA A 83 4.01 -49.43 20.57
N ASN A 84 4.89 -49.34 21.57
CA ASN A 84 5.88 -50.37 21.89
C ASN A 84 5.39 -51.39 22.93
N SER A 85 4.50 -51.00 23.85
CA SER A 85 3.95 -51.89 24.88
C SER A 85 2.83 -52.79 24.38
N THR A 86 2.19 -52.42 23.28
CA THR A 86 1.05 -53.17 22.74
C THR A 86 1.54 -54.33 21.86
N PRO A 87 1.24 -55.60 22.21
CA PRO A 87 1.64 -56.75 21.40
C PRO A 87 1.00 -56.70 20.01
N ASN A 88 1.67 -57.26 19.00
CA ASN A 88 1.16 -57.28 17.63
C ASN A 88 0.01 -58.29 17.46
N ILE A 89 -1.18 -57.99 17.99
CA ILE A 89 -2.42 -58.80 17.91
C ILE A 89 -3.25 -58.40 16.68
N ALA A 90 -4.30 -59.10 16.28
CA ALA A 90 -5.10 -58.84 15.06
C ALA A 90 -5.61 -57.39 14.91
N CYS A 91 -5.82 -56.65 16.01
CA CYS A 91 -6.09 -55.21 15.99
C CYS A 91 -4.91 -54.35 15.43
N ASN A 92 -3.70 -54.89 15.50
CA ASN A 92 -2.44 -54.32 15.06
C ASN A 92 -2.11 -54.70 13.60
N GLN A 93 -3.10 -54.87 12.72
CA GLN A 93 -2.87 -55.00 11.28
C GLN A 93 -2.38 -53.69 10.65
N GLY A 94 -1.22 -53.20 11.11
CA GLY A 94 -0.49 -52.08 10.54
C GLY A 94 -1.10 -50.70 10.77
N THR A 95 -2.39 -50.51 10.49
CA THR A 95 -3.04 -49.20 10.29
C THR A 95 -3.07 -48.34 11.56
N VAL A 96 -3.57 -48.84 12.68
CA VAL A 96 -3.66 -48.10 13.95
C VAL A 96 -2.27 -47.76 14.49
N LYS A 97 -1.36 -48.73 14.47
CA LYS A 97 0.04 -48.53 14.90
C LYS A 97 0.79 -47.58 13.96
N LEU A 98 0.57 -47.69 12.65
CA LEU A 98 1.12 -46.79 11.64
C LEU A 98 0.65 -45.36 11.87
N TYR A 99 -0.63 -45.17 12.18
CA TYR A 99 -1.18 -43.85 12.50
C TYR A 99 -0.45 -43.20 13.68
N ILE A 100 -0.31 -43.92 14.80
CA ILE A 100 0.41 -43.44 15.98
C ILE A 100 1.88 -43.13 15.64
N PHE A 101 2.57 -44.02 14.91
CA PHE A 101 3.94 -43.74 14.47
C PHE A 101 4.04 -42.51 13.56
N GLY A 102 3.11 -42.34 12.61
CA GLY A 102 3.05 -41.16 11.77
C GLY A 102 2.84 -39.88 12.59
N ASN A 103 1.98 -39.91 13.60
CA ASN A 103 1.79 -38.78 14.52
C ASN A 103 3.04 -38.48 15.36
N ILE A 104 3.79 -39.49 15.78
CA ILE A 104 5.08 -39.31 16.46
C ILE A 104 6.09 -38.63 15.52
N VAL A 105 6.19 -39.09 14.28
CA VAL A 105 7.09 -38.50 13.26
C VAL A 105 6.71 -37.05 12.97
N LEU A 106 5.42 -36.77 12.76
CA LEU A 106 4.92 -35.41 12.56
C LEU A 106 5.21 -34.52 13.79
N SER A 107 5.06 -35.06 15.00
CA SER A 107 5.39 -34.34 16.24
C SER A 107 6.87 -33.98 16.34
N TYR A 108 7.78 -34.88 15.95
CA TYR A 108 9.20 -34.56 15.87
C TYR A 108 9.49 -33.47 14.85
N ILE A 109 8.87 -33.52 13.66
CA ILE A 109 9.00 -32.48 12.64
C ILE A 109 8.51 -31.14 13.18
N LEU A 110 7.37 -31.11 13.89
CA LEU A 110 6.83 -29.90 14.48
C LEU A 110 7.77 -29.32 15.54
N ILE A 111 8.32 -30.14 16.44
CA ILE A 111 9.25 -29.66 17.47
C ILE A 111 10.54 -29.15 16.83
N LEU A 112 11.08 -29.81 15.81
CA LEU A 112 12.24 -29.32 15.06
C LEU A 112 11.94 -27.98 14.37
N PHE A 113 10.76 -27.84 13.76
CA PHE A 113 10.34 -26.58 13.18
C PHE A 113 10.14 -25.48 14.25
N TYR A 114 9.54 -25.82 15.38
CA TYR A 114 9.28 -24.87 16.47
C TYR A 114 10.58 -24.39 17.11
N THR A 115 11.54 -25.30 17.33
CA THR A 115 12.87 -24.96 17.87
C THR A 115 13.68 -24.12 16.89
N THR A 116 13.62 -24.40 15.59
CA THR A 116 14.28 -23.54 14.58
C THR A 116 13.66 -22.14 14.51
N LEU A 117 12.34 -22.02 14.72
CA LEU A 117 11.65 -20.73 14.80
C LEU A 117 12.02 -19.93 16.05
N LEU A 118 12.16 -20.58 17.22
CA LEU A 118 12.50 -19.93 18.48
C LEU A 118 13.99 -19.55 18.59
N VAL A 119 14.88 -20.48 18.26
CA VAL A 119 16.33 -20.29 18.38
C VAL A 119 16.85 -19.48 17.20
N GLY A 120 16.10 -19.41 16.09
CA GLY A 120 16.51 -18.71 14.88
C GLY A 120 17.71 -19.37 14.23
N ILE A 121 17.82 -20.70 14.34
CA ILE A 121 18.87 -21.47 13.66
C ILE A 121 18.61 -21.32 12.16
N ASP A 122 19.55 -20.68 11.47
CA ASP A 122 19.59 -20.63 10.01
C ASP A 122 19.86 -22.05 9.51
N VAL A 123 18.81 -22.84 9.31
CA VAL A 123 18.94 -24.19 8.74
C VAL A 123 19.42 -24.01 7.30
N PRO A 124 20.65 -24.44 6.95
CA PRO A 124 21.08 -24.41 5.57
C PRO A 124 20.27 -25.47 4.83
N MET A 125 19.19 -25.05 4.17
CA MET A 125 18.37 -25.95 3.38
C MET A 125 19.23 -26.48 2.22
N PHE A 126 19.56 -27.78 2.28
CA PHE A 126 20.58 -28.47 1.48
C PHE A 126 20.38 -28.40 -0.06
N PHE A 127 19.25 -27.86 -0.54
CA PHE A 127 18.90 -27.76 -1.96
C PHE A 127 18.74 -26.34 -2.50
N CYS A 128 18.87 -25.28 -1.68
CA CYS A 128 18.70 -23.91 -2.16
C CYS A 128 19.87 -23.04 -1.71
N ARG A 129 20.69 -22.63 -2.69
CA ARG A 129 21.73 -21.58 -2.59
C ARG A 129 21.16 -20.17 -2.32
N LEU A 130 19.99 -20.07 -1.70
CA LEU A 130 19.49 -18.80 -1.20
C LEU A 130 19.83 -18.70 0.28
N ARG A 131 20.82 -17.86 0.60
CA ARG A 131 20.99 -17.25 1.91
C ARG A 131 19.71 -16.46 2.21
N TYR A 132 18.69 -17.13 2.70
CA TYR A 132 17.41 -16.55 3.06
C TYR A 132 17.60 -15.79 4.38
N THR A 133 17.98 -14.52 4.28
CA THR A 133 17.76 -13.50 5.32
C THR A 133 16.25 -13.26 5.46
N VAL A 134 15.49 -14.30 5.81
CA VAL A 134 14.02 -14.28 5.79
C VAL A 134 13.50 -14.95 7.03
N ARG A 135 13.75 -14.23 8.12
CA ARG A 135 13.43 -14.58 9.50
C ARG A 135 11.92 -14.57 9.81
N SER A 136 11.01 -14.44 8.83
CA SER A 136 9.60 -14.14 9.18
C SER A 136 8.50 -14.57 8.22
N PHE A 137 8.73 -14.74 6.92
CA PHE A 137 7.63 -15.02 5.98
C PHE A 137 7.81 -16.30 5.16
N VAL A 138 9.02 -16.57 4.66
CA VAL A 138 9.25 -17.73 3.78
C VAL A 138 9.38 -19.03 4.56
N ALA A 139 10.13 -19.06 5.66
CA ALA A 139 10.26 -20.26 6.49
C ALA A 139 8.92 -20.80 7.03
N PRO A 140 8.01 -19.98 7.62
CA PRO A 140 6.71 -20.47 8.03
C PRO A 140 5.83 -20.87 6.83
N THR A 141 5.90 -20.19 5.69
CA THR A 141 5.06 -20.54 4.53
C THR A 141 5.49 -21.86 3.88
N VAL A 142 6.80 -22.10 3.76
CA VAL A 142 7.36 -23.29 3.10
C VAL A 142 7.24 -24.55 3.97
N PHE A 143 7.30 -24.42 5.30
CA PHE A 143 7.20 -25.58 6.20
C PHE A 143 5.82 -25.74 6.83
N ALA A 144 5.15 -24.66 7.25
CA ALA A 144 3.87 -24.80 7.93
C ALA A 144 2.75 -25.20 6.98
N ILE A 145 2.75 -24.75 5.71
CA ILE A 145 1.69 -25.15 4.76
C ILE A 145 1.77 -26.66 4.47
N PRO A 146 2.91 -27.23 4.03
CA PRO A 146 2.99 -28.68 3.82
C PRO A 146 2.76 -29.48 5.09
N TYR A 147 3.24 -29.02 6.25
CA TYR A 147 2.98 -29.67 7.54
C TYR A 147 1.48 -29.71 7.86
N CYS A 148 0.77 -28.58 7.74
CA CYS A 148 -0.67 -28.52 7.99
C CYS A 148 -1.45 -29.40 7.01
N LEU A 149 -1.07 -29.43 5.73
CA LEU A 149 -1.73 -30.27 4.72
C LEU A 149 -1.49 -31.76 4.98
N THR A 150 -0.25 -32.16 5.24
CA THR A 150 0.09 -33.56 5.56
C THR A 150 -0.56 -33.99 6.86
N GLY A 151 -0.54 -33.14 7.89
CA GLY A 151 -1.22 -33.39 9.16
C GLY A 151 -2.73 -33.50 9.02
N LEU A 152 -3.37 -32.66 8.19
CA LEU A 152 -4.81 -32.75 7.90
C LEU A 152 -5.16 -34.09 7.23
N VAL A 153 -4.43 -34.47 6.20
CA VAL A 153 -4.64 -35.76 5.51
C VAL A 153 -4.42 -36.94 6.47
N TRP A 154 -3.36 -36.90 7.27
CA TRP A 154 -3.04 -37.96 8.22
C TRP A 154 -4.12 -38.12 9.30
N ASN A 155 -4.64 -37.02 9.84
CA ASN A 155 -5.71 -37.06 10.84
C ASN A 155 -7.09 -37.42 10.26
N LEU A 156 -7.35 -37.09 9.00
CA LEU A 156 -8.52 -37.61 8.27
C LEU A 156 -8.43 -39.13 8.13
N LEU A 157 -7.28 -39.66 7.72
CA LEU A 157 -7.05 -41.12 7.64
C LEU A 157 -7.18 -41.77 9.03
N GLY A 158 -6.62 -41.16 10.07
CA GLY A 158 -6.80 -41.60 11.45
C GLY A 158 -8.27 -41.67 11.87
N THR A 159 -9.07 -40.66 11.53
CA THR A 159 -10.51 -40.67 11.82
C THR A 159 -11.21 -41.85 11.14
N VAL A 160 -10.89 -42.13 9.87
CA VAL A 160 -11.46 -43.27 9.12
C VAL A 160 -11.03 -44.60 9.74
N TRP A 161 -9.74 -44.78 10.02
CA TRP A 161 -9.22 -46.01 10.63
C TRP A 161 -9.77 -46.26 12.02
N TYR A 162 -9.98 -45.19 12.82
CA TYR A 162 -10.62 -45.31 14.12
C TYR A 162 -12.04 -45.82 13.97
N MET A 163 -12.85 -45.25 13.06
CA MET A 163 -14.24 -45.69 12.88
C MET A 163 -14.36 -47.13 12.38
N ASP A 164 -13.42 -47.56 11.54
CA ASP A 164 -13.39 -48.92 10.98
C ASP A 164 -12.95 -49.97 12.01
N HIS A 165 -12.05 -49.62 12.93
CA HIS A 165 -11.43 -50.57 13.87
C HIS A 165 -11.89 -50.40 15.33
N ALA A 166 -12.64 -49.35 15.67
CA ALA A 166 -13.02 -49.03 17.07
C ALA A 166 -13.66 -50.23 17.78
N GLY A 167 -14.63 -50.90 17.16
CA GLY A 167 -15.36 -52.00 17.81
C GLY A 167 -14.57 -53.30 17.97
N SER A 168 -13.63 -53.60 17.06
CA SER A 168 -12.84 -54.84 17.09
C SER A 168 -11.58 -54.70 17.94
N CYS A 169 -11.01 -53.50 18.00
CA CYS A 169 -9.76 -53.22 18.69
C CYS A 169 -9.89 -52.81 20.16
N GLU A 170 -11.07 -52.36 20.60
CA GLU A 170 -11.29 -51.88 21.98
C GLU A 170 -11.01 -52.96 23.02
N THR A 171 -11.34 -54.21 22.72
CA THR A 171 -11.14 -55.35 23.63
C THR A 171 -9.69 -55.83 23.68
N ASP A 172 -8.98 -55.80 22.54
CA ASP A 172 -7.64 -56.39 22.40
C ASP A 172 -6.52 -55.40 22.70
N ALA A 173 -6.72 -54.11 22.39
CA ALA A 173 -5.73 -53.06 22.52
C ALA A 173 -6.37 -51.73 22.96
N PRO A 174 -7.01 -51.68 24.15
CA PRO A 174 -7.77 -50.51 24.61
C PRO A 174 -6.92 -49.24 24.73
N SER A 175 -5.66 -49.37 25.15
CA SER A 175 -4.74 -48.24 25.28
C SER A 175 -4.39 -47.60 23.94
N LEU A 176 -4.23 -48.42 22.88
CA LEU A 176 -3.89 -47.95 21.54
C LEU A 176 -5.06 -47.20 20.90
N VAL A 177 -6.28 -47.75 21.03
CA VAL A 177 -7.52 -47.12 20.56
C VAL A 177 -7.82 -45.83 21.32
N SER A 178 -7.63 -45.81 22.64
CA SER A 178 -7.83 -44.62 23.46
C SER A 178 -6.85 -43.50 23.10
N MET A 179 -5.57 -43.83 22.86
CA MET A 179 -4.58 -42.87 22.42
C MET A 179 -4.93 -42.31 21.02
N MET A 180 -5.31 -43.18 20.09
CA MET A 180 -5.75 -42.78 18.75
C MET A 180 -6.96 -41.82 18.79
N LEU A 181 -7.98 -42.16 19.58
CA LEU A 181 -9.15 -41.32 19.77
C LEU A 181 -8.78 -39.96 20.35
N THR A 182 -7.90 -39.95 21.36
CA THR A 182 -7.42 -38.73 22.02
C THR A 182 -6.74 -37.79 21.01
N GLU A 183 -5.84 -38.32 20.18
CA GLU A 183 -5.16 -37.56 19.12
C GLU A 183 -6.15 -36.98 18.10
N VAL A 184 -7.10 -37.79 17.62
CA VAL A 184 -8.13 -37.36 16.67
C VAL A 184 -8.99 -36.24 17.27
N ILE A 185 -9.43 -36.38 18.52
CA ILE A 185 -10.24 -35.36 19.21
C ILE A 185 -9.45 -34.05 19.37
N PHE A 186 -8.21 -34.11 19.86
CA PHE A 186 -7.39 -32.90 20.04
C PHE A 186 -7.12 -32.20 18.71
N PHE A 187 -6.89 -32.97 17.63
CA PHE A 187 -6.76 -32.43 16.29
C PHE A 187 -8.02 -31.65 15.87
N TRP A 188 -9.20 -32.26 15.96
CA TRP A 188 -10.44 -31.61 15.52
C TRP A 188 -10.83 -30.40 16.36
N ILE A 189 -10.60 -30.45 17.68
CA ILE A 189 -10.81 -29.28 18.57
C ILE A 189 -9.87 -28.14 18.15
N SER A 190 -8.59 -28.44 17.94
CA SER A 190 -7.60 -27.44 17.55
C SER A 190 -7.90 -26.86 16.17
N PHE A 191 -8.25 -27.71 15.21
CA PHE A 191 -8.66 -27.31 13.86
C PHE A 191 -9.93 -26.45 13.88
N GLY A 192 -10.92 -26.83 14.69
CA GLY A 192 -12.13 -26.04 14.94
C GLY A 192 -11.81 -24.66 15.51
N ALA A 193 -10.94 -24.58 16.52
CA ALA A 193 -10.53 -23.30 17.11
C ALA A 193 -9.83 -22.40 16.08
N VAL A 194 -8.91 -22.95 15.27
CA VAL A 194 -8.22 -22.19 14.20
C VAL A 194 -9.20 -21.69 13.15
N THR A 195 -10.08 -22.55 12.66
CA THR A 195 -11.04 -22.16 11.63
C THR A 195 -11.96 -21.06 12.12
N ILE A 196 -12.43 -21.12 13.37
CA ILE A 196 -13.20 -20.04 14.01
C ILE A 196 -12.39 -18.73 14.04
N LEU A 197 -11.13 -18.77 14.47
CA LEU A 197 -10.27 -17.57 14.52
C LEU A 197 -9.99 -17.00 13.12
N LEU A 198 -9.76 -17.84 12.13
CA LEU A 198 -9.56 -17.43 10.74
C LEU A 198 -10.83 -16.80 10.17
N VAL A 199 -12.00 -17.39 10.43
CA VAL A 199 -13.30 -16.85 10.03
C VAL A 199 -13.56 -15.50 10.71
N GLN A 200 -13.34 -15.39 12.03
CA GLN A 200 -13.47 -14.12 12.76
C GLN A 200 -12.55 -13.05 12.18
N ARG A 201 -11.29 -13.39 11.88
CA ARG A 201 -10.33 -12.47 11.27
C ARG A 201 -10.72 -12.08 9.85
N TRP A 202 -11.23 -13.02 9.05
CA TRP A 202 -11.74 -12.75 7.72
C TRP A 202 -12.93 -11.78 7.77
N PHE A 203 -13.89 -12.00 8.67
CA PHE A 203 -14.98 -11.06 8.90
C PHE A 203 -14.46 -9.69 9.35
N TYR A 204 -13.57 -9.64 10.35
CA TYR A 204 -13.00 -8.39 10.85
C TYR A 204 -12.30 -7.59 9.73
N ASN A 205 -11.48 -8.26 8.91
CA ASN A 205 -10.83 -7.63 7.77
C ASN A 205 -11.85 -7.12 6.74
N LYS A 206 -12.88 -7.91 6.45
CA LYS A 206 -13.96 -7.51 5.54
C LYS A 206 -14.73 -6.29 6.07
N TYR A 207 -14.94 -6.19 7.38
CA TYR A 207 -15.53 -5.01 8.02
C TYR A 207 -14.59 -3.80 8.00
N ALA A 208 -13.29 -4.01 8.26
CA ALA A 208 -12.28 -2.96 8.20
C ALA A 208 -12.13 -2.38 6.79
N ASP A 209 -12.17 -3.24 5.75
CA ASP A 209 -12.13 -2.82 4.35
C ASP A 209 -13.38 -2.04 3.96
N LYS A 210 -14.57 -2.46 4.43
CA LYS A 210 -15.80 -1.67 4.26
C LYS A 210 -15.68 -0.29 4.91
N LEU A 211 -15.11 -0.19 6.11
CA LEU A 211 -14.90 1.10 6.78
C LEU A 211 -13.91 1.99 6.03
N LYS A 212 -12.81 1.43 5.51
CA LYS A 212 -11.83 2.16 4.69
C LYS A 212 -12.47 2.72 3.43
N ARG A 213 -13.21 1.89 2.68
CA ARG A 213 -13.93 2.33 1.47
C ARG A 213 -14.94 3.45 1.77
N LYS A 214 -15.67 3.37 2.90
CA LYS A 214 -16.56 4.44 3.34
C LYS A 214 -15.82 5.74 3.65
N ARG A 215 -14.64 5.68 4.29
CA ARG A 215 -13.81 6.85 4.55
C ARG A 215 -13.30 7.47 3.25
N GLU A 216 -12.77 6.67 2.35
CA GLU A 216 -12.29 7.13 1.03
C GLU A 216 -13.41 7.78 0.21
N HIS A 217 -14.61 7.18 0.21
CA HIS A 217 -15.79 7.74 -0.45
C HIS A 217 -16.19 9.10 0.16
N ASN A 218 -16.24 9.21 1.49
CA ASN A 218 -16.55 10.47 2.16
C ASN A 218 -15.47 11.55 1.92
N THR A 219 -14.19 11.17 1.86
CA THR A 219 -13.11 12.10 1.53
C THR A 219 -13.21 12.60 0.09
N ARG A 220 -13.55 11.72 -0.86
CA ARG A 220 -13.80 12.13 -2.26
C ARG A 220 -14.99 13.09 -2.35
N LEU A 221 -16.09 12.79 -1.67
CA LEU A 221 -17.26 13.66 -1.63
C LEU A 221 -16.97 15.04 -1.03
N LYS A 222 -16.12 15.12 -0.01
CA LYS A 222 -15.69 16.41 0.55
C LYS A 222 -14.89 17.23 -0.45
N LYS A 223 -13.96 16.59 -1.17
CA LYS A 223 -13.17 17.26 -2.23
C LYS A 223 -14.06 17.81 -3.35
N LEU A 224 -15.04 17.02 -3.80
CA LEU A 224 -16.02 17.46 -4.80
C LEU A 224 -16.81 18.69 -4.31
N ARG A 225 -17.27 18.69 -3.05
CA ARG A 225 -17.96 19.87 -2.48
C ARG A 225 -17.06 21.10 -2.37
N GLU A 226 -15.79 20.91 -2.00
CA GLU A 226 -14.81 22.02 -1.94
C GLU A 226 -14.49 22.58 -3.33
N GLU A 227 -14.55 21.75 -4.39
CA GLU A 227 -14.43 22.21 -5.78
C GLU A 227 -15.69 22.96 -6.24
N ASP A 228 -16.89 22.43 -5.94
CA ASP A 228 -18.16 23.11 -6.27
C ASP A 228 -18.27 24.49 -5.57
N GLU A 229 -17.88 24.58 -4.28
CA GLU A 229 -17.85 25.86 -3.54
C GLU A 229 -16.85 26.86 -4.12
N LYS A 230 -15.71 26.39 -4.64
CA LYS A 230 -14.74 27.26 -5.32
C LYS A 230 -15.27 27.80 -6.64
N ILE A 231 -15.92 26.95 -7.44
CA ILE A 231 -16.54 27.36 -8.71
C ILE A 231 -17.61 28.41 -8.44
N GLU A 232 -18.48 28.19 -7.44
CA GLU A 232 -19.54 29.16 -7.09
C GLU A 232 -18.96 30.50 -6.61
N PHE A 233 -17.83 30.47 -5.88
CA PHE A 233 -17.14 31.69 -5.47
C PHE A 233 -16.52 32.43 -6.66
N GLU A 234 -15.88 31.72 -7.58
CA GLU A 234 -15.31 32.29 -8.80
C GLU A 234 -16.39 32.89 -9.72
N GLU A 235 -17.53 32.24 -9.88
CA GLU A 235 -18.68 32.76 -10.63
C GLU A 235 -19.22 34.06 -10.00
N LYS A 236 -19.39 34.09 -8.68
CA LYS A 236 -19.83 35.29 -7.96
C LYS A 236 -18.84 36.45 -8.08
N GLN A 237 -17.54 36.15 -8.03
CA GLN A 237 -16.48 37.14 -8.21
C GLN A 237 -16.52 37.72 -9.63
N ALA A 238 -16.63 36.86 -10.65
CA ALA A 238 -16.74 37.27 -12.05
C ALA A 238 -18.00 38.11 -12.32
N GLU A 239 -19.14 37.79 -11.69
CA GLU A 239 -20.37 38.57 -11.83
C GLU A 239 -20.23 39.97 -11.20
N LEU A 240 -19.55 40.08 -10.06
CA LEU A 240 -19.27 41.36 -9.40
C LEU A 240 -18.32 42.23 -10.25
N ASP A 241 -17.29 41.63 -10.84
CA ASP A 241 -16.35 42.32 -11.72
C ASP A 241 -17.04 42.81 -12.99
N ARG A 242 -17.92 42.01 -13.60
CA ARG A 242 -18.71 42.42 -14.77
C ARG A 242 -19.63 43.59 -14.46
N LYS A 243 -20.29 43.57 -13.30
CA LYS A 243 -21.14 44.69 -12.81
C LYS A 243 -20.32 45.95 -12.52
N ALA A 244 -19.08 45.82 -12.07
CA ALA A 244 -18.18 46.95 -11.85
C ALA A 244 -17.75 47.59 -13.19
N GLU A 245 -17.41 46.75 -14.18
CA GLU A 245 -17.02 47.20 -15.51
C GLU A 245 -18.17 47.90 -16.26
N GLU A 246 -19.40 47.37 -16.17
CA GLU A 246 -20.60 48.01 -16.73
C GLU A 246 -20.86 49.39 -16.09
N LYS A 247 -20.65 49.54 -14.78
CA LYS A 247 -20.77 50.84 -14.09
C LYS A 247 -19.69 51.84 -14.53
N GLU A 248 -18.48 51.38 -14.77
CA GLU A 248 -17.36 52.18 -15.29
C GLU A 248 -17.63 52.66 -16.73
N LYS A 249 -18.10 51.76 -17.60
CA LYS A 249 -18.51 52.08 -18.98
C LYS A 249 -19.69 53.06 -19.01
N ALA A 250 -20.66 52.92 -18.10
CA ALA A 250 -21.77 53.87 -17.98
C ALA A 250 -21.30 55.27 -17.53
N LYS A 251 -20.39 55.34 -16.55
CA LYS A 251 -19.80 56.61 -16.07
C LYS A 251 -18.98 57.32 -17.14
N THR A 252 -18.13 56.59 -17.84
CA THR A 252 -17.31 57.15 -18.93
C THR A 252 -18.16 57.61 -20.11
N THR A 253 -19.23 56.89 -20.45
CA THR A 253 -20.18 57.30 -21.49
C THR A 253 -20.97 58.54 -21.09
N ALA A 254 -21.40 58.64 -19.83
CA ALA A 254 -22.07 59.83 -19.29
C ALA A 254 -21.14 61.05 -19.31
N ALA A 255 -19.88 60.89 -18.88
CA ALA A 255 -18.87 61.96 -18.90
C ALA A 255 -18.56 62.42 -20.34
N LYS A 256 -18.48 61.50 -21.31
CA LYS A 256 -18.31 61.84 -22.73
C LYS A 256 -19.51 62.62 -23.29
N LYS A 257 -20.75 62.24 -22.93
CA LYS A 257 -21.96 62.97 -23.33
C LYS A 257 -21.99 64.38 -22.73
N GLU A 258 -21.60 64.55 -21.47
CA GLU A 258 -21.55 65.86 -20.82
C GLU A 258 -20.45 66.76 -21.42
N ALA A 259 -19.28 66.21 -21.73
CA ALA A 259 -18.20 66.94 -22.41
C ALA A 259 -18.57 67.35 -23.84
N ALA A 260 -19.27 66.47 -24.59
CA ALA A 260 -19.77 66.79 -25.92
C ALA A 260 -20.87 67.88 -25.87
N ALA A 261 -21.75 67.84 -24.86
CA ALA A 261 -22.75 68.87 -24.65
C ALA A 261 -22.13 70.24 -24.31
N LYS A 262 -21.08 70.27 -23.48
CA LYS A 262 -20.30 71.49 -23.19
C LYS A 262 -19.62 72.03 -24.44
N LYS A 263 -19.00 71.18 -25.27
CA LYS A 263 -18.40 71.59 -26.55
C LYS A 263 -19.42 72.17 -27.52
N LYS A 264 -20.61 71.54 -27.66
CA LYS A 264 -21.70 72.10 -28.49
C LYS A 264 -22.20 73.44 -27.98
N ALA A 265 -22.32 73.62 -26.66
CA ALA A 265 -22.71 74.90 -26.07
C ALA A 265 -21.67 76.00 -26.32
N GLU A 266 -20.38 75.67 -26.25
CA GLU A 266 -19.27 76.58 -26.52
C GLU A 266 -19.16 76.92 -28.03
N GLU A 267 -19.46 75.96 -28.90
CA GLU A 267 -19.53 76.13 -30.36
C GLU A 267 -20.72 77.00 -30.79
N ASP A 268 -21.90 76.81 -30.19
CA ASP A 268 -23.06 77.68 -30.40
C ASP A 268 -22.84 79.11 -29.87
N GLU A 269 -22.07 79.28 -28.79
CA GLU A 269 -21.66 80.61 -28.32
C GLU A 269 -20.67 81.28 -29.29
N ARG A 270 -19.72 80.51 -29.86
CA ARG A 270 -18.82 81.00 -30.92
C ARG A 270 -19.58 81.37 -32.19
N ARG A 271 -20.58 80.58 -32.58
CA ARG A 271 -21.44 80.81 -33.75
C ARG A 271 -22.32 82.07 -33.58
N LYS A 272 -22.70 82.42 -32.34
CA LYS A 272 -23.38 83.68 -32.02
C LYS A 272 -22.43 84.90 -31.97
N LYS A 273 -21.14 84.70 -31.72
CA LYS A 273 -20.14 85.78 -31.68
C LYS A 273 -19.54 86.16 -33.04
N PHE A 274 -19.60 85.27 -34.03
CA PHE A 274 -19.17 85.52 -35.40
C PHE A 274 -20.34 85.23 -36.35
N GLY A 275 -21.15 86.26 -36.60
CA GLY A 275 -22.20 86.21 -37.61
C GLY A 275 -21.64 86.29 -39.03
N GLU A 276 -22.11 85.36 -39.86
CA GLU A 276 -22.26 85.35 -41.33
C GLU A 276 -21.03 85.45 -42.25
N SER A 277 -20.84 84.40 -43.07
CA SER A 277 -20.87 84.54 -44.54
C SER A 277 -21.12 83.20 -45.24
N SER A 278 -22.22 83.15 -45.99
CA SER A 278 -22.45 82.51 -47.31
C SER A 278 -21.70 81.23 -47.74
N GLY A 279 -22.46 80.28 -48.28
CA GLY A 279 -21.96 79.28 -49.24
C GLY A 279 -22.92 78.12 -49.42
N GLU A 280 -23.79 78.22 -50.44
CA GLU A 280 -24.45 77.06 -51.07
C GLU A 280 -23.37 76.14 -51.67
N GLU A 281 -23.58 74.82 -51.62
CA GLU A 281 -23.31 73.90 -52.73
C GLU A 281 -23.99 72.53 -52.46
N GLU A 282 -24.46 71.93 -53.56
CA GLU A 282 -25.27 70.72 -53.71
C GLU A 282 -24.45 69.40 -53.63
N GLU A 283 -25.12 68.31 -54.01
CA GLU A 283 -24.69 66.91 -54.27
C GLU A 283 -24.72 65.96 -53.05
N ASP A 284 -25.71 65.07 -52.98
CA ASP A 284 -25.86 63.79 -53.71
C ASP A 284 -25.03 62.66 -53.08
N GLY A 285 -25.67 61.50 -52.91
CA GLY A 285 -25.09 60.34 -52.27
C GLY A 285 -26.14 59.39 -51.71
N SER A 286 -26.96 58.81 -52.59
CA SER A 286 -27.58 57.52 -52.32
C SER A 286 -26.52 56.50 -51.88
N GLY A 287 -26.83 55.72 -50.86
CA GLY A 287 -26.01 54.62 -50.38
C GLY A 287 -26.87 53.66 -49.57
N ASP A 288 -27.68 52.90 -50.31
CA ASP A 288 -28.19 51.60 -49.87
C ASP A 288 -27.02 50.71 -49.41
N GLY A 289 -27.27 49.89 -48.40
CA GLY A 289 -26.32 48.94 -47.85
C GLY A 289 -26.98 48.08 -46.79
N GLU A 290 -28.02 47.34 -47.19
CA GLU A 290 -28.24 46.00 -46.64
C GLU A 290 -27.01 45.16 -46.98
N GLU A 291 -26.41 44.51 -45.98
CA GLU A 291 -25.75 43.22 -46.15
C GLU A 291 -25.90 42.43 -44.84
N GLU A 292 -26.60 41.29 -45.00
CA GLU A 292 -26.62 40.13 -44.12
C GLU A 292 -25.25 39.42 -44.13
N GLU A 293 -25.18 38.31 -43.38
CA GLU A 293 -24.15 37.25 -43.37
C GLU A 293 -22.92 37.53 -42.48
N GLU A 294 -22.78 36.86 -41.33
CA GLU A 294 -22.45 35.44 -41.06
C GLU A 294 -20.95 35.29 -40.71
N GLU A 295 -20.64 34.20 -40.01
CA GLU A 295 -19.32 33.73 -39.53
C GLU A 295 -18.90 34.33 -38.16
N GLU A 296 -18.62 33.57 -37.10
CA GLU A 296 -18.19 32.17 -36.90
C GLU A 296 -18.64 31.67 -35.50
#